data_AF-A0A8I1RZF4-F1
#
_entry.id   AF-A0A8I1RZF4-F1
#
_cell.length_a   1.000
_cell.length_b   1.000
_cell.length_c   1.000
_cell.angle_alpha   90.00
_cell.angle_beta   90.00
_cell.angle_gamma   90.00
#
_symmetry.space_group_name_H-M   'P 1'
#
loop_
_entity.id
_entity.type
_entity.pdbx_description
1 polymer ?
#
loop_
_entity_poly.entity_id
_entity_poly.type
_entity_poly.pdbx_seq_one_letter_code
_entity_poly.pdbx_strand_id
1 'polypeptide(L)'
;MSEASGVRAVKTKFRTRLRVRLAKPLTTTEKSYVFVVGGKNVILESQDRAGTLEGATWVVFRAGGFETEKEAQEFGQHLKSIVDFAGVCDRLGVDVGQDRATSVFTQAGIEAIIPTLPGTSENDRYWGANIHGLMVMPDDEHNRILQVNIEAKVTADPKQFYGCIAELGENWPPVKPTVTKGLWLLNQALLTSESVAQIVLAISAVEEMGQDEKWSPNQLQIIERLQAQVMDSADLGEERLEVASALKSIFKLSLRQGVLRLLVRVGLPHLKTEWDAIYGERSALVHGTAGITDRQLEELATKTVSICGAIVLATAQLDGCKIPAAARLHFPAIPAPIEN
;
A
#
# COMPACT_ATOMS: atom_id res chain seq x y z
N MET A 1 62.91 12.45 10.90
CA MET A 1 61.77 13.17 10.31
C MET A 1 61.02 12.18 9.44
N SER A 2 59.86 11.72 9.90
CA SER A 2 58.97 10.80 9.20
C SER A 2 57.56 11.27 9.55
N GLU A 3 56.96 12.06 8.67
CA GLU A 3 55.54 12.41 8.76
C GLU A 3 54.75 11.31 8.06
N ALA A 4 54.04 10.51 8.87
CA ALA A 4 53.04 9.58 8.37
C ALA A 4 51.81 10.39 7.95
N SER A 5 51.55 10.43 6.64
CA SER A 5 50.32 10.98 6.07
C SER A 5 49.12 10.09 6.43
N GLY A 6 48.45 10.45 7.53
CA GLY A 6 47.18 9.87 7.91
C GLY A 6 46.07 10.30 6.96
N VAL A 7 45.89 9.61 5.84
CA VAL A 7 44.66 9.70 5.05
C VAL A 7 43.55 9.09 5.89
N ARG A 8 42.77 9.94 6.57
CA ARG A 8 41.51 9.55 7.21
C ARG A 8 40.62 8.99 6.09
N ALA A 9 40.36 7.68 6.11
CA ALA A 9 39.34 7.09 5.25
C ALA A 9 38.01 7.81 5.55
N VAL A 10 37.51 8.59 4.59
CA VAL A 10 36.17 9.16 4.67
C VAL A 10 35.23 7.96 4.61
N LYS A 11 34.62 7.61 5.75
CA LYS A 11 33.57 6.59 5.77
C LYS A 11 32.42 7.13 4.93
N THR A 12 32.20 6.52 3.77
CA THR A 12 31.05 6.81 2.93
C THR A 12 29.79 6.52 3.73
N LYS A 13 29.01 7.57 4.02
CA LYS A 13 27.68 7.42 4.59
C LYS A 13 26.69 7.07 3.48
N PHE A 14 25.54 6.56 3.85
CA PHE A 14 24.48 6.17 2.93
C PHE A 14 23.23 6.99 3.16
N ARG A 15 22.42 7.10 2.10
CA ARG A 15 21.11 7.73 2.13
C ARG A 15 20.07 6.86 1.45
N THR A 16 18.84 7.03 1.92
CA THR A 16 17.61 6.46 1.38
C THR A 16 16.94 7.49 0.49
N ARG A 17 16.50 7.07 -0.70
CA ARG A 17 15.61 7.81 -1.58
C ARG A 17 14.40 6.95 -1.90
N LEU A 18 13.22 7.35 -1.46
CA LEU A 18 11.96 6.70 -1.80
C LEU A 18 11.16 7.62 -2.74
N ARG A 19 10.95 7.19 -3.98
CA ARG A 19 10.13 7.91 -4.96
C ARG A 19 8.72 7.32 -5.01
N VAL A 20 7.72 8.17 -4.86
CA VAL A 20 6.30 7.77 -4.74
C VAL A 20 5.46 8.59 -5.71
N ARG A 21 4.41 7.96 -6.26
CA ARG A 21 3.36 8.65 -7.00
C ARG A 21 2.14 8.83 -6.10
N LEU A 22 1.56 10.01 -6.09
CA LEU A 22 0.32 10.36 -5.40
C LEU A 22 -0.83 10.33 -6.42
N ALA A 23 -2.03 9.94 -6.00
CA ALA A 23 -3.22 10.03 -6.87
C ALA A 23 -3.60 11.48 -7.15
N LYS A 24 -3.38 12.36 -6.17
CA LYS A 24 -3.70 13.78 -6.22
C LYS A 24 -2.45 14.62 -5.92
N PRO A 25 -2.14 15.67 -6.72
CA PRO A 25 -1.12 16.63 -6.35
C PRO A 25 -1.38 17.32 -5.01
N LEU A 26 -0.33 17.90 -4.42
CA LEU A 26 -0.42 18.63 -3.16
C LEU A 26 -0.77 20.10 -3.41
N THR A 27 -1.34 20.78 -2.40
CA THR A 27 -1.71 22.21 -2.47
C THR A 27 -0.62 23.19 -2.01
N THR A 28 0.51 22.71 -1.49
CA THR A 28 1.51 23.59 -0.85
C THR A 28 2.53 24.15 -1.81
N THR A 29 2.77 25.46 -1.74
CA THR A 29 3.82 26.16 -2.49
C THR A 29 5.23 25.95 -1.90
N GLU A 30 5.35 25.20 -0.81
CA GLU A 30 6.64 24.85 -0.21
C GLU A 30 7.48 23.99 -1.17
N LYS A 31 8.80 24.23 -1.19
CA LYS A 31 9.75 23.43 -1.98
C LYS A 31 10.05 22.07 -1.35
N SER A 32 10.08 22.04 -0.02
CA SER A 32 10.32 20.84 0.74
C SER A 32 9.64 20.93 2.10
N TYR A 33 9.37 19.75 2.66
CA TYR A 33 8.85 19.59 4.01
C TYR A 33 9.75 18.63 4.77
N VAL A 34 10.08 18.95 6.02
CA VAL A 34 10.94 18.11 6.87
C VAL A 34 10.16 17.63 8.07
N PHE A 35 10.20 16.33 8.32
CA PHE A 35 9.56 15.69 9.46
C PHE A 35 10.41 14.53 9.97
N VAL A 36 10.06 13.99 11.14
CA VAL A 36 10.84 12.93 11.79
C VAL A 36 10.11 11.59 11.66
N VAL A 37 10.84 10.54 11.28
CA VAL A 37 10.38 9.15 11.26
C VAL A 37 11.44 8.29 11.94
N GLY A 38 11.07 7.53 12.98
CA GLY A 38 12.01 6.68 13.70
C GLY A 38 13.27 7.42 14.20
N GLY A 39 13.13 8.69 14.60
CA GLY A 39 14.25 9.54 15.04
C GLY A 39 15.18 10.07 13.95
N LYS A 40 14.89 9.82 12.67
CA LYS A 40 15.63 10.38 11.53
C LYS A 40 14.83 11.47 10.84
N ASN A 41 15.50 12.53 10.39
CA ASN A 41 14.89 13.55 9.56
C ASN A 41 14.65 12.99 8.15
N VAL A 42 13.39 13.07 7.71
CA VAL A 42 12.95 12.77 6.36
C VAL A 42 12.58 14.08 5.68
N ILE A 43 13.17 14.32 4.52
CA ILE A 43 12.87 15.46 3.65
C ILE A 43 11.95 14.95 2.55
N LEU A 44 10.79 15.58 2.41
CA LEU A 44 9.93 15.40 1.26
C LEU A 44 10.08 16.58 0.32
N GLU A 45 10.17 16.30 -0.96
CA GLU A 45 10.21 17.31 -2.01
C GLU A 45 9.50 16.81 -3.28
N SER A 46 9.26 17.73 -4.22
CA SER A 46 8.81 17.35 -5.57
C SER A 46 9.90 16.56 -6.29
N GLN A 47 9.50 15.66 -7.20
CA GLN A 47 10.47 15.04 -8.10
C GLN A 47 11.25 16.11 -8.89
N ASP A 48 10.59 17.21 -9.27
CA ASP A 48 11.28 18.38 -9.81
C ASP A 48 11.97 19.15 -8.68
N ARG A 49 13.31 19.06 -8.64
CA ARG A 49 14.13 19.69 -7.59
C ARG A 49 14.04 21.23 -7.58
N ALA A 50 13.71 21.85 -8.71
CA ALA A 50 13.56 23.30 -8.79
C ALA A 50 12.12 23.75 -8.47
N GLY A 51 11.17 22.82 -8.61
CA GLY A 51 9.74 23.03 -8.40
C GLY A 51 9.30 23.07 -6.94
N THR A 52 8.04 23.45 -6.74
CA THR A 52 7.34 23.34 -5.45
C THR A 52 6.62 22.00 -5.37
N LEU A 53 6.10 21.66 -4.19
CA LEU A 53 5.20 20.50 -4.01
C LEU A 53 3.82 20.75 -4.64
N GLU A 54 3.46 21.99 -4.95
CA GLU A 54 2.19 22.36 -5.56
C GLU A 54 2.07 21.71 -6.94
N GLY A 55 0.99 20.97 -7.18
CA GLY A 55 0.81 20.29 -8.46
C GLY A 55 1.67 19.03 -8.64
N ALA A 56 2.55 18.70 -7.71
CA ALA A 56 3.42 17.53 -7.80
C ALA A 56 2.66 16.24 -7.48
N THR A 57 2.53 15.36 -8.48
CA THR A 57 2.06 13.97 -8.29
C THR A 57 3.20 13.00 -8.01
N TRP A 58 4.43 13.35 -8.38
CA TRP A 58 5.62 12.57 -8.08
C TRP A 58 6.44 13.28 -7.02
N VAL A 59 6.65 12.59 -5.91
CA VAL A 59 7.37 13.12 -4.74
C VAL A 59 8.49 12.19 -4.33
N VAL A 60 9.49 12.76 -3.66
CA VAL A 60 10.67 12.04 -3.20
C VAL A 60 10.86 12.27 -1.71
N PHE A 61 10.93 11.17 -0.96
CA PHE A 61 11.35 11.17 0.43
C PHE A 61 12.85 10.84 0.51
N ARG A 62 13.63 11.65 1.22
CA ARG A 62 15.05 11.43 1.46
C ARG A 62 15.38 11.42 2.94
N ALA A 63 16.22 10.48 3.34
CA ALA A 63 16.86 10.46 4.65
C ALA A 63 18.33 10.09 4.47
N GLY A 64 19.24 10.79 5.14
CA GLY A 64 20.69 10.61 4.99
C GLY A 64 21.40 10.33 6.31
N GLY A 65 22.72 10.19 6.22
CA GLY A 65 23.59 10.01 7.38
C GLY A 65 23.61 8.60 7.99
N PHE A 66 23.25 7.57 7.23
CA PHE A 66 23.35 6.17 7.68
C PHE A 66 24.80 5.67 7.59
N GLU A 67 25.26 4.88 8.57
CA GLU A 67 26.65 4.41 8.58
C GLU A 67 26.86 3.22 7.64
N THR A 68 25.78 2.51 7.29
CA THR A 68 25.82 1.35 6.39
C THR A 68 24.68 1.37 5.38
N GLU A 69 24.90 0.76 4.23
CA GLU A 69 23.87 0.56 3.20
C GLU A 69 22.67 -0.22 3.75
N LYS A 70 22.94 -1.23 4.58
CA LYS A 70 21.92 -2.06 5.21
C LYS A 70 21.00 -1.24 6.13
N GLU A 71 21.56 -0.36 6.96
CA GLU A 71 20.78 0.54 7.82
C GLU A 71 19.86 1.45 7.00
N ALA A 72 20.38 2.02 5.90
CA ALA A 72 19.61 2.85 4.97
C ALA A 72 18.51 2.05 4.25
N GLN A 73 18.78 0.80 3.89
CA GLN A 73 17.82 -0.10 3.24
C GLN A 73 16.68 -0.48 4.20
N GLU A 74 17.00 -0.88 5.43
CA GLU A 74 16.02 -1.23 6.46
C GLU A 74 15.13 -0.03 6.80
N PHE A 75 15.73 1.14 7.01
CA PHE A 75 14.98 2.38 7.21
C PHE A 75 14.08 2.71 6.01
N GLY A 76 14.62 2.59 4.79
CA GLY A 76 13.88 2.83 3.56
C GLY A 76 12.68 1.91 3.37
N GLN A 77 12.81 0.64 3.73
CA GLN A 77 11.73 -0.32 3.66
C GLN A 77 10.63 0.00 4.70
N HIS A 78 11.01 0.41 5.90
CA HIS A 78 10.05 0.89 6.91
C HIS A 78 9.32 2.14 6.42
N LEU A 79 10.06 3.13 5.92
CA LEU A 79 9.48 4.35 5.37
C LEU A 79 8.51 4.05 4.22
N LYS A 80 8.88 3.11 3.33
CA LYS A 80 8.02 2.66 2.23
C LYS A 80 6.69 2.12 2.74
N SER A 81 6.72 1.24 3.74
CA SER A 81 5.50 0.68 4.35
C SER A 81 4.67 1.73 5.10
N ILE A 82 5.31 2.67 5.80
CA ILE A 82 4.62 3.78 6.46
C ILE A 82 3.91 4.67 5.43
N VAL A 83 4.57 5.02 4.33
CA VAL A 83 3.99 5.86 3.28
C VAL A 83 2.81 5.17 2.60
N ASP A 84 2.93 3.87 2.30
CA ASP A 84 1.83 3.05 1.75
C ASP A 84 0.60 3.09 2.69
N PHE A 85 0.83 2.89 3.99
CA PHE A 85 -0.23 2.95 5.01
C PHE A 85 -0.86 4.34 5.15
N ALA A 86 -0.03 5.38 5.17
CA ALA A 86 -0.48 6.78 5.27
C ALA A 86 -1.33 7.18 4.05
N GLY A 87 -1.01 6.66 2.86
CA GLY A 87 -1.78 6.93 1.63
C GLY A 87 -3.22 6.44 1.71
N VAL A 88 -3.45 5.30 2.37
CA VAL A 88 -4.79 4.81 2.69
C VAL A 88 -5.42 5.66 3.78
N CYS A 89 -4.71 5.90 4.89
CA CYS A 89 -5.25 6.64 6.04
C CYS A 89 -5.79 8.01 5.65
N ASP A 90 -5.08 8.73 4.79
CA ASP A 90 -5.49 10.05 4.33
C ASP A 90 -6.40 10.02 3.09
N ARG A 91 -6.81 8.83 2.66
CA ARG A 91 -7.61 8.60 1.43
C ARG A 91 -7.00 9.29 0.20
N LEU A 92 -5.67 9.43 0.20
CA LEU A 92 -4.91 10.08 -0.87
C LEU A 92 -4.67 9.13 -2.04
N GLY A 93 -4.36 7.87 -1.75
CA GLY A 93 -3.90 6.90 -2.74
C GLY A 93 -2.45 7.16 -3.14
N VAL A 94 -1.58 6.18 -2.90
CA VAL A 94 -0.14 6.28 -3.20
C VAL A 94 0.39 5.04 -3.89
N ASP A 95 1.34 5.20 -4.80
CA ASP A 95 2.10 4.12 -5.39
C ASP A 95 3.57 4.25 -5.00
N VAL A 96 3.98 3.42 -4.04
CA VAL A 96 5.34 3.37 -3.50
C VAL A 96 6.31 2.57 -4.39
N GLY A 97 5.86 2.04 -5.53
CA GLY A 97 6.71 1.34 -6.50
C GLY A 97 7.19 -0.05 -6.07
N GLN A 98 7.74 -0.77 -7.05
CA GLN A 98 8.28 -2.14 -6.88
C GLN A 98 9.82 -2.17 -6.96
N ASP A 99 10.46 -1.03 -6.67
CA ASP A 99 11.91 -0.83 -6.67
C ASP A 99 12.55 -1.15 -8.03
N ARG A 100 11.81 -0.84 -9.10
CA ARG A 100 12.23 -1.05 -10.50
C ARG A 100 12.63 0.26 -11.16
N ALA A 101 13.61 0.18 -12.06
CA ALA A 101 13.94 1.25 -12.97
C ALA A 101 12.72 1.59 -13.84
N THR A 102 12.32 2.86 -13.84
CA THR A 102 11.26 3.38 -14.72
C THR A 102 11.80 4.05 -15.98
N SER A 103 13.11 4.24 -16.06
CA SER A 103 13.78 4.71 -17.26
C SER A 103 14.21 3.52 -18.13
N VAL A 104 13.87 3.57 -19.42
CA VAL A 104 14.23 2.59 -20.46
C VAL A 104 15.73 2.67 -20.85
N PHE A 105 16.51 3.55 -20.21
CA PHE A 105 17.92 3.71 -20.50
C PHE A 105 18.71 2.55 -19.88
N THR A 106 19.24 1.69 -20.74
CA THR A 106 20.26 0.69 -20.37
C THR A 106 21.51 1.41 -19.85
N GLN A 107 22.35 0.73 -19.08
CA GLN A 107 23.65 1.24 -18.61
C GLN A 107 24.45 1.90 -19.76
N ALA A 108 24.45 1.26 -20.93
CA ALA A 108 25.09 1.77 -22.15
C ALA A 108 24.46 3.06 -22.69
N GLY A 109 23.14 3.25 -22.56
CA GLY A 109 22.47 4.50 -22.92
C GLY A 109 22.74 5.64 -21.95
N ILE A 110 22.92 5.32 -20.66
CA ILE A 110 23.33 6.29 -19.64
C ILE A 110 24.78 6.75 -19.91
N GLU A 111 25.70 5.80 -20.11
CA GLU A 111 27.11 6.07 -20.42
C GLU A 111 27.31 6.89 -21.71
N ALA A 112 26.47 6.69 -22.73
CA ALA A 112 26.54 7.44 -23.99
C ALA A 112 26.03 8.89 -23.88
N ILE A 113 25.15 9.20 -22.92
CA ILE A 113 24.54 10.53 -22.77
C ILE A 113 25.34 11.42 -21.80
N ILE A 114 26.01 10.84 -20.79
CA ILE A 114 26.81 11.56 -19.77
C ILE A 114 27.76 12.61 -20.37
N PRO A 115 28.54 12.33 -21.45
CA PRO A 115 29.47 13.30 -22.04
C PRO A 115 28.79 14.48 -22.74
N THR A 116 27.49 14.36 -23.03
CA THR A 116 26.73 15.35 -23.80
C THR A 116 25.87 16.27 -22.93
N LEU A 117 25.80 16.01 -21.62
CA LEU A 117 25.04 16.80 -20.67
C LEU A 117 25.87 17.98 -20.13
N PRO A 118 25.37 19.22 -20.16
CA PRO A 118 26.08 20.37 -19.63
C PRO A 118 26.21 20.29 -18.10
N GLY A 119 27.43 20.49 -17.58
CA GLY A 119 27.73 20.48 -16.15
C GLY A 119 28.12 19.12 -15.55
N THR A 120 28.40 18.12 -16.38
CA THR A 120 28.91 16.82 -15.95
C THR A 120 30.43 16.86 -15.84
N SER A 121 30.97 16.33 -14.74
CA SER A 121 32.41 16.05 -14.61
C SER A 121 32.63 14.55 -14.53
N GLU A 122 33.81 14.05 -14.92
CA GLU A 122 34.21 12.64 -14.72
C GLU A 122 34.13 12.19 -13.24
N ASN A 123 33.94 13.12 -12.29
CA ASN A 123 33.75 12.84 -10.87
C ASN A 123 32.30 12.58 -10.46
N ASP A 124 31.31 12.73 -11.35
CA ASP A 124 29.90 12.38 -11.08
C ASP A 124 29.72 10.86 -11.17
N ARG A 125 30.11 10.14 -10.11
CA ARG A 125 30.29 8.68 -10.08
C ARG A 125 29.01 7.85 -10.13
N TYR A 126 27.83 8.45 -9.98
CA TYR A 126 26.56 7.71 -9.89
C TYR A 126 25.46 8.34 -10.76
N TRP A 127 25.37 7.83 -11.98
CA TRP A 127 24.20 7.99 -12.85
C TRP A 127 23.32 6.76 -12.70
N GLY A 128 22.26 6.89 -11.89
CA GLY A 128 21.31 5.82 -11.65
C GLY A 128 20.07 5.95 -12.54
N ALA A 129 19.54 4.82 -13.00
CA ALA A 129 18.20 4.76 -13.53
C ALA A 129 17.20 5.34 -12.52
N ASN A 130 16.18 6.06 -12.96
CA ASN A 130 15.19 6.62 -12.05
C ASN A 130 14.30 5.49 -11.52
N ILE A 131 14.59 5.02 -10.30
CA ILE A 131 13.83 3.96 -9.63
C ILE A 131 12.50 4.52 -9.12
N HIS A 132 11.40 3.81 -9.40
CA HIS A 132 10.12 3.99 -8.70
C HIS A 132 10.11 3.09 -7.49
N GLY A 133 10.12 3.72 -6.32
CA GLY A 133 10.31 3.05 -5.04
C GLY A 133 11.65 3.41 -4.42
N LEU A 134 12.18 2.48 -3.65
CA LEU A 134 13.33 2.65 -2.79
C LEU A 134 14.64 2.50 -3.58
N MET A 135 15.54 3.43 -3.33
CA MET A 135 16.92 3.40 -3.79
C MET A 135 17.83 3.82 -2.64
N VAL A 136 18.87 3.03 -2.36
CA VAL A 136 19.93 3.38 -1.43
C VAL A 136 21.17 3.77 -2.23
N MET A 137 21.86 4.82 -1.79
CA MET A 137 23.05 5.34 -2.47
C MET A 137 24.00 6.01 -1.48
N PRO A 138 25.28 6.22 -1.86
CA PRO A 138 26.20 7.07 -1.11
C PRO A 138 25.62 8.45 -0.85
N ASP A 139 25.82 8.96 0.37
CA ASP A 139 25.37 10.27 0.80
C ASP A 139 26.40 11.33 0.40
N ASP A 140 26.50 11.60 -0.89
CA ASP A 140 27.36 12.63 -1.48
C ASP A 140 26.62 13.49 -2.52
N GLU A 141 27.25 14.61 -2.91
CA GLU A 141 26.71 15.59 -3.87
C GLU A 141 26.85 15.15 -5.34
N HIS A 142 27.52 14.01 -5.62
CA HIS A 142 27.92 13.56 -6.96
C HIS A 142 26.91 12.64 -7.65
N ASN A 143 25.69 12.52 -7.10
CA ASN A 143 24.63 11.69 -7.66
C ASN A 143 23.66 12.52 -8.53
N ARG A 144 23.36 12.04 -9.74
CA ARG A 144 22.41 12.64 -10.69
C ARG A 144 21.41 11.58 -11.17
N ILE A 145 20.12 11.94 -11.29
CA ILE A 145 19.01 11.03 -11.68
C ILE A 145 18.22 11.67 -12.83
N LEU A 146 18.00 10.91 -13.92
CA LEU A 146 17.30 11.37 -15.13
C LEU A 146 15.76 11.34 -14.97
N GLN A 147 15.01 12.28 -15.56
CA GLN A 147 13.58 12.52 -15.23
C GLN A 147 12.64 12.56 -16.45
N VAL A 148 11.37 12.17 -16.26
CA VAL A 148 10.22 12.35 -17.18
C VAL A 148 8.96 12.64 -16.34
N ASN A 149 8.13 13.62 -16.73
CA ASN A 149 6.98 14.12 -15.95
C ASN A 149 5.65 13.98 -16.73
N ILE A 150 4.53 13.74 -16.01
CA ILE A 150 3.13 13.77 -16.51
C ILE A 150 2.25 14.48 -15.47
N GLU A 151 1.40 15.42 -15.88
CA GLU A 151 0.54 16.26 -15.01
C GLU A 151 -0.92 15.77 -14.94
N ALA A 152 -1.57 15.96 -13.79
CA ALA A 152 -3.03 15.79 -13.59
C ALA A 152 -3.55 16.79 -12.53
N LYS A 153 -4.81 17.23 -12.62
CA LYS A 153 -5.40 18.32 -11.79
C LYS A 153 -6.52 17.83 -10.86
N VAL A 154 -6.20 17.49 -9.60
CA VAL A 154 -7.07 17.50 -8.41
C VAL A 154 -6.18 17.56 -7.17
N THR A 155 -6.30 18.52 -6.25
CA THR A 155 -5.31 18.71 -5.16
C THR A 155 -5.72 18.10 -3.81
N ALA A 156 -4.75 17.80 -2.93
CA ALA A 156 -4.91 17.29 -1.56
C ALA A 156 -4.12 18.12 -0.53
N ASP A 157 -4.57 18.18 0.74
CA ASP A 157 -3.89 18.91 1.83
C ASP A 157 -2.66 18.12 2.32
N PRO A 158 -1.43 18.65 2.15
CA PRO A 158 -0.21 17.98 2.55
C PRO A 158 -0.07 17.75 4.06
N LYS A 159 -0.71 18.58 4.90
CA LYS A 159 -0.51 18.53 6.36
C LYS A 159 -1.09 17.26 6.98
N GLN A 160 -2.23 16.79 6.49
CA GLN A 160 -2.85 15.56 6.98
C GLN A 160 -2.01 14.33 6.62
N PHE A 161 -1.55 14.26 5.37
CA PHE A 161 -0.70 13.18 4.90
C PHE A 161 0.63 13.06 5.66
N TYR A 162 1.39 14.16 5.84
CA TYR A 162 2.67 14.08 6.57
C TYR A 162 2.48 13.88 8.07
N GLY A 163 1.41 14.44 8.64
CA GLY A 163 1.01 14.17 10.01
C GLY A 163 0.79 12.68 10.24
N CYS A 164 0.12 11.98 9.31
CA CYS A 164 -0.05 10.53 9.37
C CYS A 164 1.29 9.79 9.34
N ILE A 165 2.21 10.18 8.44
CA ILE A 165 3.53 9.54 8.33
C ILE A 165 4.33 9.72 9.62
N ALA A 166 4.34 10.93 10.19
CA ALA A 166 5.03 11.21 11.44
C ALA A 166 4.44 10.41 12.61
N GLU A 167 3.11 10.37 12.74
CA GLU A 167 2.42 9.62 13.79
C GLU A 167 2.69 8.11 13.72
N LEU A 168 2.68 7.54 12.50
CA LEU A 168 3.02 6.13 12.27
C LEU A 168 4.51 5.84 12.54
N GLY A 169 5.37 6.81 12.25
CA GLY A 169 6.82 6.71 12.40
C GLY A 169 7.33 6.68 13.84
N GLU A 170 6.49 7.02 14.82
CA GLU A 170 6.86 6.97 16.25
C GLU A 170 7.01 5.53 16.76
N ASN A 171 6.11 4.62 16.36
CA ASN A 171 6.04 3.24 16.85
C ASN A 171 5.55 2.30 15.74
N TRP A 172 6.26 2.23 14.61
CA TRP A 172 5.88 1.41 13.47
C TRP A 172 6.09 -0.09 13.75
N PRO A 173 5.03 -0.91 13.83
CA PRO A 173 5.18 -2.34 14.06
C PRO A 173 5.46 -3.11 12.75
N PRO A 174 5.94 -4.36 12.84
CA PRO A 174 5.91 -5.27 11.70
C PRO A 174 4.47 -5.49 11.22
N VAL A 175 4.20 -5.17 9.95
CA VAL A 175 2.87 -5.35 9.33
C VAL A 175 2.79 -6.73 8.68
N LYS A 176 1.68 -7.46 8.91
CA LYS A 176 1.48 -8.78 8.29
C LYS A 176 1.35 -8.68 6.77
N PRO A 177 1.82 -9.67 6.00
CA PRO A 177 1.74 -9.66 4.54
C PRO A 177 0.33 -9.44 3.98
N THR A 178 -0.70 -9.99 4.64
CA THR A 178 -2.10 -9.83 4.22
C THR A 178 -2.59 -8.40 4.37
N VAL A 179 -2.22 -7.71 5.45
CA VAL A 179 -2.50 -6.28 5.63
C VAL A 179 -1.73 -5.45 4.60
N THR A 180 -0.45 -5.75 4.35
CA THR A 180 0.36 -5.07 3.32
C THR A 180 -0.29 -5.19 1.93
N LYS A 181 -0.76 -6.38 1.55
CA LYS A 181 -1.42 -6.59 0.27
C LYS A 181 -2.79 -5.91 0.19
N GLY A 182 -3.54 -5.89 1.29
CA GLY A 182 -4.80 -5.15 1.40
C GLY A 182 -4.60 -3.63 1.25
N LEU A 183 -3.61 -3.06 1.91
CA LEU A 183 -3.23 -1.64 1.78
C LEU A 183 -2.83 -1.31 0.34
N TRP A 184 -1.97 -2.13 -0.27
CA TRP A 184 -1.55 -1.94 -1.65
C TRP A 184 -2.75 -1.94 -2.61
N LEU A 185 -3.63 -2.95 -2.55
CA LEU A 185 -4.83 -3.01 -3.40
C LEU A 185 -5.76 -1.81 -3.19
N LEU A 186 -5.91 -1.35 -1.95
CA LEU A 186 -6.75 -0.19 -1.64
C LEU A 186 -6.11 1.12 -2.13
N ASN A 187 -4.79 1.25 -2.06
CA ASN A 187 -4.08 2.36 -2.71
C ASN A 187 -4.25 2.35 -4.23
N GLN A 188 -4.21 1.18 -4.87
CA GLN A 188 -4.53 1.07 -6.31
C GLN A 188 -5.98 1.49 -6.60
N ALA A 189 -6.93 1.13 -5.74
CA ALA A 189 -8.31 1.60 -5.84
C ALA A 189 -8.42 3.13 -5.70
N LEU A 190 -7.62 3.75 -4.85
CA LEU A 190 -7.61 5.21 -4.69
C LEU A 190 -6.89 5.94 -5.84
N LEU A 191 -5.93 5.27 -6.50
CA LEU A 191 -5.18 5.79 -7.64
C LEU A 191 -5.96 5.76 -8.96
N THR A 192 -6.87 4.79 -9.13
CA THR A 192 -7.64 4.68 -10.36
C THR A 192 -8.79 5.70 -10.39
N SER A 193 -9.01 6.29 -11.57
CA SER A 193 -10.14 7.20 -11.82
C SER A 193 -11.42 6.48 -12.22
N GLU A 194 -11.34 5.19 -12.58
CA GLU A 194 -12.49 4.43 -13.07
C GLU A 194 -13.24 3.75 -11.92
N SER A 195 -14.50 4.13 -11.69
CA SER A 195 -15.32 3.68 -10.57
C SER A 195 -15.47 2.16 -10.47
N VAL A 196 -15.59 1.43 -11.59
CA VAL A 196 -15.66 -0.05 -11.58
C VAL A 196 -14.35 -0.63 -11.05
N ALA A 197 -13.20 -0.14 -11.54
CA ALA A 197 -11.90 -0.57 -11.03
C ALA A 197 -11.73 -0.24 -9.54
N GLN A 198 -12.20 0.92 -9.07
CA GLN A 198 -12.18 1.26 -7.64
C GLN A 198 -12.94 0.21 -6.82
N ILE A 199 -14.15 -0.15 -7.24
CA ILE A 199 -15.00 -1.14 -6.56
C ILE A 199 -14.31 -2.50 -6.52
N VAL A 200 -13.83 -2.99 -7.67
CA VAL A 200 -13.20 -4.31 -7.79
C VAL A 200 -11.93 -4.40 -6.95
N LEU A 201 -11.05 -3.39 -7.02
CA LEU A 201 -9.79 -3.37 -6.27
C LEU A 201 -10.03 -3.26 -4.76
N ALA A 202 -10.96 -2.40 -4.33
CA ALA A 202 -11.28 -2.24 -2.91
C ALA A 202 -11.90 -3.53 -2.31
N ILE A 203 -12.81 -4.19 -3.03
CA ILE A 203 -13.35 -5.50 -2.59
C ILE A 203 -12.26 -6.55 -2.57
N SER A 204 -11.39 -6.59 -3.59
CA SER A 204 -10.27 -7.55 -3.65
C SER A 204 -9.32 -7.38 -2.46
N ALA A 205 -9.11 -6.15 -1.97
CA ALA A 205 -8.31 -5.88 -0.78
C ALA A 205 -8.84 -6.61 0.45
N VAL A 206 -10.17 -6.64 0.62
CA VAL A 206 -10.84 -7.31 1.74
C VAL A 206 -10.96 -8.81 1.52
N GLU A 207 -11.25 -9.26 0.30
CA GLU A 207 -11.28 -10.69 -0.06
C GLU A 207 -9.94 -11.37 0.25
N GLU A 208 -8.80 -10.73 -0.07
CA GLU A 208 -7.48 -11.24 0.24
C GLU A 208 -7.30 -11.52 1.75
N MET A 209 -7.74 -10.60 2.61
CA MET A 209 -7.65 -10.77 4.07
C MET A 209 -8.62 -11.84 4.59
N GLY A 210 -9.74 -12.05 3.89
CA GLY A 210 -10.73 -13.07 4.22
C GLY A 210 -10.28 -14.50 3.87
N GLN A 211 -9.28 -14.67 3.00
CA GLN A 211 -8.78 -16.00 2.60
C GLN A 211 -8.02 -16.74 3.71
N ASP A 212 -7.50 -16.02 4.71
CA ASP A 212 -6.79 -16.61 5.86
C ASP A 212 -7.74 -17.31 6.83
N GLU A 213 -9.06 -17.07 6.72
CA GLU A 213 -10.06 -17.70 7.59
C GLU A 213 -10.16 -19.19 7.34
N LYS A 214 -10.30 -19.96 8.43
CA LYS A 214 -10.41 -21.42 8.40
C LYS A 214 -11.63 -21.88 9.17
N TRP A 215 -12.17 -23.02 8.77
CA TRP A 215 -13.12 -23.73 9.62
C TRP A 215 -12.48 -24.06 10.96
N SER A 216 -13.22 -23.90 12.05
CA SER A 216 -12.74 -24.37 13.35
C SER A 216 -12.69 -25.91 13.37
N PRO A 217 -11.88 -26.53 14.24
CA PRO A 217 -11.83 -27.99 14.36
C PRO A 217 -13.22 -28.61 14.59
N ASN A 218 -14.06 -27.97 15.40
CA ASN A 218 -15.43 -28.44 15.66
C ASN A 218 -16.33 -28.35 14.43
N GLN A 219 -16.18 -27.29 13.61
CA GLN A 219 -16.94 -27.16 12.36
C GLN A 219 -16.52 -28.22 11.35
N LEU A 220 -15.22 -28.50 11.22
CA LEU A 220 -14.70 -29.57 10.36
C LEU A 220 -15.24 -30.94 10.78
N GLN A 221 -15.22 -31.24 12.08
CA GLN A 221 -15.79 -32.50 12.58
C GLN A 221 -17.28 -32.67 12.22
N ILE A 222 -18.06 -31.59 12.27
CA ILE A 222 -19.48 -31.64 11.86
C ILE A 222 -19.60 -31.91 10.36
N ILE A 223 -18.81 -31.22 9.53
CA ILE A 223 -18.82 -31.41 8.07
C ILE A 223 -18.42 -32.85 7.71
N GLU A 224 -17.39 -33.38 8.37
CA GLU A 224 -16.93 -34.77 8.19
C GLU A 224 -18.00 -35.80 8.60
N ARG A 225 -18.68 -35.58 9.73
CA ARG A 225 -19.78 -36.45 10.17
C ARG A 225 -20.94 -36.45 9.18
N LEU A 226 -21.31 -35.27 8.65
CA LEU A 226 -22.36 -35.16 7.65
C LEU A 226 -21.98 -35.90 6.35
N GLN A 227 -20.72 -35.80 5.94
CA GLN A 227 -20.23 -36.51 4.76
C GLN A 227 -20.27 -38.04 4.96
N ALA A 228 -19.84 -38.53 6.12
CA ALA A 228 -19.92 -39.96 6.45
C ALA A 228 -21.38 -40.46 6.43
N GLN A 229 -22.29 -39.71 7.04
CA GLN A 229 -23.72 -40.03 7.05
C GLN A 229 -24.34 -40.11 5.64
N VAL A 230 -23.96 -39.19 4.75
CA VAL A 230 -24.41 -39.22 3.35
C VAL A 230 -23.86 -40.45 2.62
N MET A 231 -22.58 -40.79 2.82
CA MET A 231 -21.96 -41.95 2.17
C MET A 231 -22.55 -43.29 2.63
N ASP A 232 -22.95 -43.36 3.90
CA ASP A 232 -23.57 -44.55 4.52
C ASP A 232 -25.07 -44.66 4.23
N SER A 233 -25.69 -43.62 3.63
CA SER A 233 -27.12 -43.63 3.31
C SER A 233 -27.42 -44.57 2.13
N ALA A 234 -28.15 -45.64 2.42
CA ALA A 234 -28.64 -46.59 1.42
C ALA A 234 -29.75 -45.99 0.54
N ASP A 235 -30.50 -45.02 1.06
CA ASP A 235 -31.66 -44.42 0.39
C ASP A 235 -31.28 -43.51 -0.78
N LEU A 236 -30.04 -43.01 -0.81
CA LEU A 236 -29.53 -42.08 -1.82
C LEU A 236 -28.92 -42.77 -3.06
N GLY A 237 -28.75 -44.10 -3.06
CA GLY A 237 -28.23 -44.83 -4.21
C GLY A 237 -26.92 -44.24 -4.78
N GLU A 238 -26.92 -43.84 -6.05
CA GLU A 238 -25.77 -43.17 -6.70
C GLU A 238 -25.66 -41.67 -6.39
N GLU A 239 -26.77 -41.01 -6.04
CA GLU A 239 -26.82 -39.57 -5.72
C GLU A 239 -25.98 -39.23 -4.48
N ARG A 240 -25.70 -40.21 -3.60
CA ARG A 240 -24.82 -40.02 -2.44
C ARG A 240 -23.43 -39.49 -2.82
N LEU A 241 -22.90 -39.86 -3.99
CA LEU A 241 -21.61 -39.38 -4.47
C LEU A 241 -21.67 -37.89 -4.83
N GLU A 242 -22.77 -37.45 -5.44
CA GLU A 242 -23.00 -36.04 -5.77
C GLU A 242 -23.12 -35.20 -4.50
N VAL A 243 -23.96 -35.65 -3.54
CA VAL A 243 -24.15 -34.94 -2.27
C VAL A 243 -22.86 -34.90 -1.44
N ALA A 244 -22.11 -36.02 -1.37
CA ALA A 244 -20.83 -36.07 -0.68
C ALA A 244 -19.77 -35.17 -1.34
N SER A 245 -19.80 -35.05 -2.67
CA SER A 245 -18.95 -34.12 -3.42
C SER A 245 -19.32 -32.66 -3.14
N ALA A 246 -20.62 -32.34 -3.08
CA ALA A 246 -21.10 -31.02 -2.70
C ALA A 246 -20.65 -30.66 -1.27
N LEU A 247 -20.74 -31.57 -0.31
CA LEU A 247 -20.20 -31.38 1.05
C LEU A 247 -18.68 -31.18 1.04
N LYS A 248 -17.95 -31.89 0.17
CA LYS A 248 -16.50 -31.71 0.01
C LYS A 248 -16.14 -30.28 -0.44
N SER A 249 -17.00 -29.64 -1.24
CA SER A 249 -16.79 -28.25 -1.66
C SER A 249 -16.85 -27.25 -0.50
N ILE A 250 -17.61 -27.56 0.56
CA ILE A 250 -17.78 -26.71 1.75
C ILE A 250 -16.49 -26.65 2.60
N PHE A 251 -15.60 -27.64 2.50
CA PHE A 251 -14.32 -27.63 3.23
C PHE A 251 -13.47 -26.39 2.91
N LYS A 252 -13.70 -25.76 1.76
CA LYS A 252 -13.14 -24.45 1.45
C LYS A 252 -14.19 -23.38 1.76
N LEU A 253 -13.85 -22.46 2.67
CA LEU A 253 -14.67 -21.28 2.89
C LEU A 253 -14.78 -20.48 1.59
N SER A 254 -15.99 -20.02 1.26
CA SER A 254 -16.14 -19.07 0.15
C SER A 254 -15.55 -17.72 0.52
N LEU A 255 -15.11 -16.92 -0.47
CA LEU A 255 -14.57 -15.57 -0.22
C LEU A 255 -15.52 -14.73 0.63
N ARG A 256 -16.82 -14.74 0.30
CA ARG A 256 -17.86 -14.08 1.08
C ARG A 256 -17.88 -14.55 2.53
N GLN A 257 -17.86 -15.86 2.79
CA GLN A 257 -17.86 -16.39 4.17
C GLN A 257 -16.59 -16.01 4.93
N GLY A 258 -15.44 -16.01 4.26
CA GLY A 258 -14.18 -15.53 4.82
C GLY A 258 -14.29 -14.07 5.29
N VAL A 259 -14.82 -13.18 4.45
CA VAL A 259 -15.00 -11.77 4.83
C VAL A 259 -16.02 -11.59 5.96
N LEU A 260 -17.13 -12.34 5.98
CA LEU A 260 -18.09 -12.26 7.08
C LEU A 260 -17.50 -12.68 8.43
N ARG A 261 -16.54 -13.61 8.43
CA ARG A 261 -15.78 -14.00 9.64
C ARG A 261 -14.76 -12.93 10.01
N LEU A 262 -14.03 -12.39 9.02
CA LEU A 262 -13.11 -11.28 9.22
C LEU A 262 -13.82 -10.10 9.90
N LEU A 263 -15.02 -9.71 9.43
CA LEU A 263 -15.83 -8.65 10.03
C LEU A 263 -16.13 -8.90 11.51
N VAL A 264 -16.42 -10.15 11.90
CA VAL A 264 -16.61 -10.48 13.33
C VAL A 264 -15.30 -10.34 14.09
N ARG A 265 -14.20 -10.89 13.54
CA ARG A 265 -12.87 -10.89 14.16
C ARG A 265 -12.34 -9.47 14.41
N VAL A 266 -12.59 -8.54 13.49
CA VAL A 266 -12.12 -7.14 13.60
C VAL A 266 -13.12 -6.21 14.30
N GLY A 267 -14.20 -6.74 14.89
CA GLY A 267 -15.16 -5.94 15.65
C GLY A 267 -16.13 -5.12 14.79
N LEU A 268 -16.35 -5.50 13.53
CA LEU A 268 -17.25 -4.85 12.56
C LEU A 268 -18.45 -5.72 12.12
N PRO A 269 -19.13 -6.47 13.00
CA PRO A 269 -20.24 -7.33 12.58
C PRO A 269 -21.45 -6.54 12.05
N HIS A 270 -21.56 -5.25 12.39
CA HIS A 270 -22.63 -4.38 11.92
C HIS A 270 -22.53 -4.08 10.42
N LEU A 271 -21.34 -4.18 9.80
CA LEU A 271 -21.14 -3.93 8.37
C LEU A 271 -21.50 -5.11 7.46
N LYS A 272 -22.00 -6.22 8.00
CA LYS A 272 -22.30 -7.43 7.21
C LYS A 272 -23.33 -7.16 6.11
N THR A 273 -24.38 -6.40 6.44
CA THR A 273 -25.46 -6.08 5.49
C THR A 273 -24.95 -5.19 4.37
N GLU A 274 -24.15 -4.17 4.70
CA GLU A 274 -23.55 -3.26 3.73
C GLU A 274 -22.51 -3.97 2.87
N TRP A 275 -21.72 -4.88 3.45
CA TRP A 275 -20.79 -5.73 2.71
C TRP A 275 -21.52 -6.60 1.68
N ASP A 276 -22.59 -7.28 2.10
CA ASP A 276 -23.37 -8.13 1.18
C ASP A 276 -23.98 -7.32 0.03
N ALA A 277 -24.45 -6.10 0.32
CA ALA A 277 -24.96 -5.20 -0.71
C ALA A 277 -23.89 -4.84 -1.74
N ILE A 278 -22.72 -4.33 -1.32
CA ILE A 278 -21.65 -3.94 -2.27
C ILE A 278 -21.06 -5.16 -3.01
N TYR A 279 -21.01 -6.32 -2.35
CA TYR A 279 -20.52 -7.56 -2.96
C TYR A 279 -21.49 -8.07 -4.05
N GLY A 280 -22.80 -7.99 -3.79
CA GLY A 280 -23.84 -8.29 -4.77
C GLY A 280 -23.79 -7.37 -5.99
N GLU A 281 -23.69 -6.05 -5.77
CA GLU A 281 -23.58 -5.07 -6.84
C GLU A 281 -22.33 -5.27 -7.71
N ARG A 282 -21.17 -5.58 -7.10
CA ARG A 282 -19.95 -5.92 -7.84
C ARG A 282 -20.16 -7.14 -8.74
N SER A 283 -20.86 -8.17 -8.27
CA SER A 283 -21.17 -9.33 -9.10
C SER A 283 -22.04 -8.94 -10.30
N ALA A 284 -23.07 -8.12 -10.11
CA ALA A 284 -23.91 -7.63 -11.20
C ALA A 284 -23.13 -6.76 -12.21
N LEU A 285 -22.25 -5.89 -11.72
CA LEU A 285 -21.39 -5.04 -12.56
C LEU A 285 -20.43 -5.87 -13.41
N VAL A 286 -19.74 -6.84 -12.82
CA VAL A 286 -18.78 -7.71 -13.54
C VAL A 286 -19.48 -8.57 -14.59
N HIS A 287 -20.72 -8.99 -14.34
CA HIS A 287 -21.51 -9.75 -15.31
C HIS A 287 -22.26 -8.88 -16.32
N GLY A 288 -22.12 -7.55 -16.26
CA GLY A 288 -22.77 -6.62 -17.18
C GLY A 288 -24.30 -6.60 -17.06
N THR A 289 -24.85 -7.07 -15.93
CA THR A 289 -26.30 -7.14 -15.70
C THR A 289 -26.83 -5.94 -14.94
N ALA A 290 -25.96 -5.04 -14.51
CA ALA A 290 -26.32 -3.90 -13.66
C ALA A 290 -26.82 -2.71 -14.51
N GLY A 291 -28.09 -2.33 -14.32
CA GLY A 291 -28.70 -1.14 -14.95
C GLY A 291 -28.47 0.13 -14.14
N ILE A 292 -27.21 0.53 -13.96
CA ILE A 292 -26.78 1.59 -13.03
C ILE A 292 -26.25 2.80 -13.81
N THR A 293 -26.59 4.01 -13.34
CA THR A 293 -26.10 5.27 -13.89
C THR A 293 -24.67 5.60 -13.43
N ASP A 294 -23.95 6.42 -14.17
CA ASP A 294 -22.58 6.84 -13.80
C ASP A 294 -22.51 7.45 -12.39
N ARG A 295 -23.49 8.29 -12.03
CA ARG A 295 -23.58 8.88 -10.69
C ARG A 295 -23.73 7.82 -9.60
N GLN A 296 -24.61 6.84 -9.80
CA GLN A 296 -24.79 5.74 -8.84
C GLN A 296 -23.53 4.90 -8.73
N LEU A 297 -22.76 4.77 -9.82
CA LEU A 297 -21.50 4.03 -9.85
C LEU A 297 -20.40 4.76 -9.07
N GLU A 298 -20.30 6.08 -9.18
CA GLU A 298 -19.42 6.91 -8.36
C GLU A 298 -19.78 6.87 -6.86
N GLU A 299 -21.07 6.93 -6.53
CA GLU A 299 -21.58 6.79 -5.15
C GLU A 299 -21.25 5.41 -4.58
N LEU A 300 -21.45 4.34 -5.38
CA LEU A 300 -21.12 2.97 -5.01
C LEU A 300 -19.62 2.79 -4.82
N ALA A 301 -18.78 3.36 -5.69
CA ALA A 301 -17.33 3.32 -5.54
C ALA A 301 -16.87 4.01 -4.26
N THR A 302 -17.39 5.22 -4.00
CA THR A 302 -17.10 5.98 -2.77
C THR A 302 -17.48 5.19 -1.52
N LYS A 303 -18.67 4.57 -1.52
CA LYS A 303 -19.16 3.73 -0.41
C LYS A 303 -18.29 2.48 -0.23
N THR A 304 -17.97 1.79 -1.33
CA THR A 304 -17.17 0.57 -1.33
C THR A 304 -15.77 0.83 -0.76
N VAL A 305 -15.08 1.88 -1.23
CA VAL A 305 -13.78 2.29 -0.70
C VAL A 305 -13.85 2.60 0.79
N SER A 306 -14.92 3.27 1.24
CA SER A 306 -15.08 3.63 2.66
C SER A 306 -15.27 2.40 3.56
N ILE A 307 -16.10 1.44 3.13
CA ILE A 307 -16.32 0.19 3.88
C ILE A 307 -15.03 -0.65 3.89
N CYS A 308 -14.42 -0.84 2.71
CA CYS A 308 -13.22 -1.66 2.58
C CYS A 308 -12.03 -1.06 3.34
N GLY A 309 -11.86 0.27 3.31
CA GLY A 309 -10.84 0.96 4.09
C GLY A 309 -11.02 0.81 5.59
N ALA A 310 -12.26 0.88 6.10
CA ALA A 310 -12.51 0.61 7.51
C ALA A 310 -12.12 -0.83 7.90
N ILE A 311 -12.39 -1.82 7.05
CA ILE A 311 -12.06 -3.23 7.31
C ILE A 311 -10.54 -3.46 7.28
N VAL A 312 -9.84 -2.93 6.27
CA VAL A 312 -8.37 -3.02 6.15
C VAL A 312 -7.70 -2.39 7.36
N LEU A 313 -8.11 -1.17 7.75
CA LEU A 313 -7.53 -0.45 8.86
C LEU A 313 -7.88 -1.08 10.22
N ALA A 314 -9.09 -1.63 10.39
CA ALA A 314 -9.44 -2.40 11.58
C ALA A 314 -8.62 -3.69 11.70
N THR A 315 -8.32 -4.35 10.58
CA THR A 315 -7.44 -5.53 10.53
C THR A 315 -6.01 -5.15 10.93
N ALA A 316 -5.49 -4.06 10.39
CA ALA A 316 -4.19 -3.51 10.79
C ALA A 316 -4.13 -3.16 12.28
N GLN A 317 -5.21 -2.56 12.82
CA GLN A 317 -5.30 -2.22 14.24
C GLN A 317 -5.27 -3.47 15.13
N LEU A 318 -5.99 -4.52 14.75
CA LEU A 318 -5.97 -5.81 15.46
C LEU A 318 -4.57 -6.43 15.46
N ASP A 319 -3.78 -6.19 14.41
CA ASP A 319 -2.39 -6.63 14.30
C ASP A 319 -1.39 -5.71 15.02
N GLY A 320 -1.87 -4.70 15.76
CA GLY A 320 -1.06 -3.81 16.60
C GLY A 320 -0.64 -2.51 15.94
N CYS A 321 -1.12 -2.19 14.73
CA CYS A 321 -0.85 -0.90 14.09
C CYS A 321 -1.64 0.22 14.78
N LYS A 322 -0.96 1.31 15.11
CA LYS A 322 -1.63 2.55 15.50
C LYS A 322 -2.35 3.13 14.28
N ILE A 323 -3.63 3.48 14.43
CA ILE A 323 -4.41 4.11 13.36
C ILE A 323 -4.38 5.63 13.55
N PRO A 324 -3.82 6.41 12.59
CA PRO A 324 -3.77 7.86 12.69
C PRO A 324 -5.14 8.50 12.82
N ALA A 325 -5.21 9.65 13.51
CA ALA A 325 -6.47 10.35 13.73
C ALA A 325 -7.18 10.74 12.41
N ALA A 326 -6.42 11.13 11.38
CA ALA A 326 -6.97 11.50 10.08
C ALA A 326 -7.74 10.34 9.41
N ALA A 327 -7.33 9.09 9.64
CA ALA A 327 -8.01 7.93 9.08
C ALA A 327 -9.47 7.84 9.56
N ARG A 328 -9.76 8.26 10.79
CA ARG A 328 -11.13 8.24 11.34
C ARG A 328 -12.05 9.29 10.72
N LEU A 329 -11.48 10.35 10.12
CA LEU A 329 -12.23 11.34 9.35
C LEU A 329 -12.73 10.74 8.02
N HIS A 330 -11.89 9.91 7.39
CA HIS A 330 -12.17 9.31 6.09
C HIS A 330 -12.90 7.96 6.17
N PHE A 331 -12.75 7.25 7.29
CA PHE A 331 -13.28 5.92 7.55
C PHE A 331 -13.92 5.86 8.95
N PRO A 332 -15.14 6.39 9.13
CA PRO A 332 -15.75 6.56 10.45
C PRO A 332 -16.12 5.23 11.12
N ALA A 333 -16.19 4.13 10.38
CA ALA A 333 -16.51 2.81 10.92
C ALA A 333 -15.33 2.11 11.61
N ILE A 334 -14.11 2.68 11.60
CA ILE A 334 -12.96 2.07 12.29
C ILE A 334 -13.24 2.00 13.80
N PRO A 335 -13.09 0.82 14.44
CA PRO A 335 -13.30 0.67 15.88
C PRO A 335 -12.39 1.60 16.70
N ALA A 336 -12.80 1.94 17.92
CA ALA A 336 -11.90 2.59 18.87
C ALA A 336 -10.65 1.70 19.11
N PRO A 337 -9.51 2.27 19.54
CA PRO A 337 -8.36 1.48 19.93
C PRO A 337 -8.76 0.47 21.00
N ILE A 338 -8.27 -0.77 20.89
CA ILE A 338 -8.41 -1.74 21.97
C ILE A 338 -7.39 -1.30 23.03
N GLU A 339 -7.87 -0.71 24.14
CA GLU A 339 -7.04 -0.46 25.31
C GLU A 339 -6.62 -1.83 25.87
N ASN A 340 -5.32 -2.12 25.82
CA ASN A 340 -4.73 -3.33 26.41
C ASN A 340 -4.29 -3.05 27.84
#